data_AF-A0A3A8YPW4-F1
#
_entry.id   AF-A0A3A8YPW4-F1
#
_cell.length_a   1.000
_cell.length_b   1.000
_cell.length_c   1.000
_cell.angle_alpha   90.00
_cell.angle_beta   90.00
_cell.angle_gamma   90.00
#
_symmetry.space_group_name_H-M   'P 1'
#
loop_
_entity.id
_entity.type
_entity.pdbx_description
1 polymer ?
#
loop_
_entity_poly.entity_id
_entity_poly.type
_entity_poly.pdbx_seq_one_letter_code
_entity_poly.pdbx_strand_id
1 'polypeptide(L)'
;MKKMRALTRYVSVALALALVFPLTASAYPDEIESGHLSKTVNGWTYDIWSSMYQDSDTRFRGSTWVYAPIQQSYPQGYVGVSTGLYHPNGAKYVEVAMTYNASPEYLTYRITEQVRGESDGIRCKGKVELYDGTDYVKVDAPATVVRYPANRAADDAEWEALRMTLDENGNYPVTKAGKTYGSELLSDVVGCEPDLILSEGTDGTVGYIRAEDLYPDVKNPIEALAYMESLEFDEDGHRSIPLYDLDENVIGTFQIDQGETEIPPEVQNTLDRLAQASKVDAGGPMWWETQSGKELIAEAVKNNGYARNSKGETYGSSALSELLGFEPDLSAAIGTEGQRGYIREADNLWGQFNSKTPIKSPEDALRYMEFLKTQPNEYMVPLYDSEGNVIGEFRMSQGETTVTSGVQKTLDRLAQTGK
;
A
#
# COMPACT_ATOMS: atom_id res chain seq x y z
N MET A 1 -71.13 41.05 -3.29
CA MET A 1 -71.32 39.80 -4.09
C MET A 1 -69.94 39.42 -4.64
N LYS A 2 -69.34 38.27 -4.28
CA LYS A 2 -69.40 36.97 -5.00
C LYS A 2 -68.96 37.12 -6.47
N LYS A 3 -67.93 36.44 -7.02
CA LYS A 3 -67.22 35.18 -6.67
C LYS A 3 -65.73 35.28 -7.11
N MET A 4 -64.73 34.84 -6.33
CA MET A 4 -64.09 33.51 -6.39
C MET A 4 -63.74 32.94 -7.77
N ARG A 5 -62.43 32.86 -8.07
CA ARG A 5 -61.63 31.66 -8.47
C ARG A 5 -60.20 32.14 -8.79
N ALA A 6 -59.05 31.51 -8.48
CA ALA A 6 -58.61 30.35 -7.70
C ALA A 6 -57.40 29.76 -8.48
N LEU A 7 -56.22 29.59 -7.85
CA LEU A 7 -55.01 28.94 -8.38
C LEU A 7 -54.42 29.62 -9.66
N THR A 8 -53.13 29.78 -9.93
CA THR A 8 -51.86 29.23 -9.40
C THR A 8 -50.76 30.25 -9.81
N ARG A 9 -49.55 30.35 -9.23
CA ARG A 9 -48.78 29.49 -8.32
C ARG A 9 -48.16 30.33 -7.19
N TYR A 10 -47.91 29.73 -6.03
CA TYR A 10 -46.85 30.14 -5.11
C TYR A 10 -45.56 29.43 -5.53
N VAL A 11 -44.43 30.14 -5.69
CA VAL A 11 -43.04 29.79 -5.27
C VAL A 11 -42.17 31.01 -5.58
N SER A 12 -42.04 31.97 -4.65
CA SER A 12 -41.10 33.12 -4.83
C SER A 12 -40.56 33.75 -3.54
N VAL A 13 -41.00 33.31 -2.35
CA VAL A 13 -40.56 33.90 -1.06
C VAL A 13 -40.35 32.79 -0.01
N ALA A 14 -39.29 32.01 -0.17
CA ALA A 14 -38.81 31.04 0.82
C ALA A 14 -37.33 30.63 0.58
N LEU A 15 -36.51 31.51 0.00
CA LEU A 15 -35.17 31.15 -0.50
C LEU A 15 -34.11 32.22 -0.17
N ALA A 16 -34.01 32.60 1.11
CA ALA A 16 -33.04 33.59 1.59
C ALA A 16 -32.62 33.45 3.08
N LEU A 17 -33.01 32.37 3.77
CA LEU A 17 -32.87 32.27 5.24
C LEU A 17 -32.48 30.86 5.77
N ALA A 18 -31.89 30.02 4.92
CA ALA A 18 -31.54 28.63 5.28
C ALA A 18 -30.15 28.16 4.80
N LEU A 19 -29.25 29.09 4.41
CA LEU A 19 -27.95 28.77 3.81
C LEU A 19 -26.80 29.62 4.35
N VAL A 20 -26.81 29.88 5.66
CA VAL A 20 -25.59 30.14 6.45
C VAL A 20 -25.71 29.38 7.77
N PHE A 21 -25.75 28.05 7.70
CA PHE A 21 -24.98 27.31 8.69
C PHE A 21 -23.52 27.62 8.34
N PRO A 22 -22.69 28.11 9.27
CA PRO A 22 -21.27 27.94 9.09
C PRO A 22 -21.06 26.43 8.94
N LEU A 23 -20.44 26.02 7.83
CA LEU A 23 -19.61 24.84 7.87
C LEU A 23 -18.55 25.16 8.91
N THR A 24 -18.82 24.78 10.16
CA THR A 24 -17.73 24.43 11.06
C THR A 24 -16.99 23.37 10.30
N ALA A 25 -15.82 23.73 9.76
CA ALA A 25 -14.82 22.71 9.50
C ALA A 25 -14.73 21.94 10.81
N SER A 26 -15.18 20.68 10.80
CA SER A 26 -14.67 19.74 11.77
C SER A 26 -13.17 19.87 11.65
N ALA A 27 -12.50 20.25 12.73
CA ALA A 27 -11.11 19.90 12.86
C ALA A 27 -11.10 18.38 12.69
N TYR A 28 -10.61 17.92 11.54
CA TYR A 28 -10.46 16.49 11.30
C TYR A 28 -9.53 15.96 12.38
N PRO A 29 -9.70 14.70 12.82
CA PRO A 29 -8.72 14.10 13.71
C PRO A 29 -7.33 14.23 13.09
N ASP A 30 -6.37 14.76 13.84
CA ASP A 30 -4.98 14.78 13.41
C ASP A 30 -4.52 13.30 13.32
N GLU A 31 -4.25 12.83 12.10
CA GLU A 31 -3.66 11.51 11.86
C GLU A 31 -2.13 11.59 12.05
N ILE A 32 -1.61 10.75 12.93
CA ILE A 32 -0.18 10.68 13.26
C ILE A 32 0.35 9.31 12.83
N GLU A 33 0.77 9.23 11.56
CA GLU A 33 1.39 8.05 10.97
C GLU A 33 2.80 7.81 11.54
N SER A 34 3.18 6.54 11.69
CA SER A 34 4.54 6.12 11.98
C SER A 34 5.48 6.31 10.78
N GLY A 35 6.74 5.90 10.93
CA GLY A 35 7.55 5.56 9.75
C GLY A 35 6.94 4.38 8.99
N HIS A 36 7.23 4.29 7.69
CA HIS A 36 6.82 3.17 6.84
C HIS A 36 7.91 2.11 6.76
N LEU A 37 7.53 0.84 6.88
CA LEU A 37 8.39 -0.34 6.74
C LEU A 37 8.05 -1.07 5.43
N SER A 38 8.97 -1.03 4.46
CA SER A 38 8.86 -1.87 3.27
C SER A 38 9.45 -3.25 3.53
N LYS A 39 8.68 -4.31 3.23
CA LYS A 39 9.05 -5.71 3.46
C LYS A 39 8.66 -6.56 2.25
N THR A 40 9.59 -7.38 1.74
CA THR A 40 9.28 -8.35 0.67
C THR A 40 9.22 -9.77 1.23
N VAL A 41 8.13 -10.50 1.00
CA VAL A 41 7.88 -11.90 1.42
C VAL A 41 7.14 -12.63 0.30
N ASN A 42 7.54 -13.87 -0.03
CA ASN A 42 6.94 -14.67 -1.12
C ASN A 42 6.83 -13.94 -2.48
N GLY A 43 7.78 -13.06 -2.79
CA GLY A 43 7.75 -12.21 -3.98
C GLY A 43 6.80 -11.01 -3.89
N TRP A 44 5.98 -10.89 -2.84
CA TRP A 44 5.13 -9.73 -2.59
C TRP A 44 5.87 -8.65 -1.80
N THR A 45 5.76 -7.39 -2.22
CA THR A 45 6.35 -6.24 -1.50
C THR A 45 5.24 -5.44 -0.83
N TYR A 46 5.28 -5.44 0.49
CA TYR A 46 4.35 -4.77 1.38
C TYR A 46 4.96 -3.46 1.90
N ASP A 47 4.09 -2.52 2.19
CA ASP A 47 4.36 -1.28 2.91
C ASP A 47 3.51 -1.29 4.19
N ILE A 48 4.15 -1.11 5.34
CA ILE A 48 3.58 -1.39 6.67
C ILE A 48 3.80 -0.19 7.59
N TRP A 49 2.73 0.29 8.23
CA TRP A 49 2.78 1.40 9.20
C TRP A 49 1.65 1.30 10.22
N SER A 50 1.79 2.03 11.33
CA SER A 50 0.70 2.27 12.28
C SER A 50 0.31 3.74 12.29
N SER A 51 -0.98 4.03 12.40
CA SER A 51 -1.52 5.39 12.59
C SER A 51 -2.15 5.54 13.97
N MET A 52 -2.26 6.78 14.42
CA MET A 52 -3.13 7.19 15.52
C MET A 52 -4.06 8.30 15.04
N TYR A 53 -5.36 8.17 15.29
CA TYR A 53 -6.37 9.21 15.04
C TYR A 53 -6.72 9.89 16.35
N GLN A 54 -6.60 11.23 16.41
CA GLN A 54 -7.06 12.01 17.55
C GLN A 54 -8.49 12.54 17.33
N ASP A 55 -9.49 11.75 17.71
CA ASP A 55 -10.91 12.10 17.53
C ASP A 55 -11.37 13.26 18.41
N SER A 56 -10.70 13.47 19.55
CA SER A 56 -10.87 14.65 20.41
C SER A 56 -9.66 14.84 21.33
N ASP A 57 -9.63 15.92 22.11
CA ASP A 57 -8.63 16.19 23.15
C ASP A 57 -8.31 15.00 24.07
N THR A 58 -9.23 14.03 24.24
CA THR A 58 -9.04 12.86 25.12
C THR A 58 -9.57 11.55 24.52
N ARG A 59 -9.72 11.45 23.19
CA ARG A 59 -10.15 10.21 22.52
C ARG A 59 -9.29 9.90 21.32
N PHE A 60 -8.90 8.63 21.22
CA PHE A 60 -7.93 8.15 20.25
C PHE A 60 -8.32 6.78 19.71
N ARG A 61 -7.94 6.50 18.46
CA ARG A 61 -7.97 5.17 17.85
C ARG A 61 -6.61 4.87 17.22
N GLY A 62 -6.10 3.67 17.47
CA GLY A 62 -4.92 3.16 16.78
C GLY A 62 -5.33 2.38 15.53
N SER A 63 -4.51 2.39 14.49
CA SER A 63 -4.63 1.43 13.39
C SER A 63 -3.26 0.92 12.95
N THR A 64 -3.28 -0.24 12.29
CA THR A 64 -2.12 -0.82 11.60
C THR A 64 -2.53 -1.21 10.19
N TRP A 65 -1.69 -0.88 9.22
CA TRP A 65 -1.96 -0.97 7.80
C TRP A 65 -0.92 -1.83 7.08
N VAL A 66 -1.37 -2.64 6.12
CA VAL A 66 -0.52 -3.44 5.24
C VAL A 66 -0.98 -3.28 3.79
N TYR A 67 -0.21 -2.51 3.03
CA TYR A 67 -0.51 -2.13 1.65
C TYR A 67 0.46 -2.82 0.68
N ALA A 68 -0.03 -3.32 -0.46
CA ALA A 68 0.79 -3.89 -1.54
C ALA A 68 0.75 -2.99 -2.79
N PRO A 69 1.55 -1.92 -2.86
CA PRO A 69 1.43 -0.86 -3.88
C PRO A 69 1.55 -1.35 -5.33
N ILE A 70 2.37 -2.37 -5.57
CA ILE A 70 2.81 -2.74 -6.92
C ILE A 70 1.95 -3.86 -7.54
N GLN A 71 1.31 -4.70 -6.72
CA GLN A 71 0.93 -6.07 -7.14
C GLN A 71 -0.59 -6.35 -7.10
N GLN A 72 -1.41 -5.31 -6.99
CA GLN A 72 -2.89 -5.28 -7.13
C GLN A 72 -3.76 -6.11 -6.16
N SER A 73 -3.36 -7.32 -5.75
CA SER A 73 -4.01 -8.06 -4.65
C SER A 73 -3.25 -9.32 -4.25
N TYR A 74 -2.82 -9.41 -2.98
CA TYR A 74 -2.31 -10.66 -2.43
C TYR A 74 -3.47 -11.68 -2.23
N PRO A 75 -3.22 -12.98 -2.33
CA PRO A 75 -4.25 -14.01 -2.17
C PRO A 75 -4.90 -14.02 -0.78
N GLN A 76 -6.08 -14.63 -0.68
CA GLN A 76 -6.79 -14.86 0.58
C GLN A 76 -5.88 -15.50 1.64
N GLY A 77 -5.93 -14.97 2.87
CA GLY A 77 -5.17 -15.45 4.03
C GLY A 77 -3.67 -15.18 4.01
N TYR A 78 -3.11 -14.46 3.03
CA TYR A 78 -1.66 -14.17 2.96
C TYR A 78 -1.19 -13.12 3.97
N VAL A 79 -2.08 -12.25 4.44
CA VAL A 79 -1.76 -11.12 5.33
C VAL A 79 -2.66 -11.17 6.55
N GLY A 80 -2.04 -11.37 7.72
CA GLY A 80 -2.63 -11.17 9.04
C GLY A 80 -2.27 -9.79 9.59
N VAL A 81 -3.21 -9.11 10.25
CA VAL A 81 -2.99 -7.84 10.95
C VAL A 81 -3.69 -7.84 12.32
N SER A 82 -2.99 -7.37 13.34
CA SER A 82 -3.53 -6.95 14.64
C SER A 82 -3.16 -5.50 14.94
N THR A 83 -3.74 -4.88 15.97
CA THR A 83 -3.35 -3.53 16.41
C THR A 83 -3.46 -3.41 17.92
N GLY A 84 -2.36 -3.05 18.57
CA GLY A 84 -2.31 -2.82 20.01
C GLY A 84 -2.15 -1.35 20.38
N LEU A 85 -2.75 -0.96 21.51
CA LEU A 85 -2.45 0.31 22.20
C LEU A 85 -1.74 0.04 23.51
N TYR A 86 -0.77 0.90 23.81
CA TYR A 86 0.13 0.76 24.95
C TYR A 86 0.23 2.08 25.71
N HIS A 87 0.26 1.97 27.03
CA HIS A 87 0.66 3.05 27.91
C HIS A 87 2.12 3.44 27.62
N PRO A 88 2.56 4.65 28.03
CA PRO A 88 3.94 5.08 27.84
C PRO A 88 4.96 4.27 28.66
N ASN A 89 4.51 3.55 29.69
CA ASN A 89 5.28 2.57 30.46
C ASN A 89 5.44 1.21 29.74
N GLY A 90 4.86 1.05 28.54
CA GLY A 90 4.92 -0.14 27.69
C GLY A 90 3.93 -1.27 28.00
N ALA A 91 3.04 -1.12 28.98
CA ALA A 91 1.95 -2.05 29.17
C ALA A 91 0.91 -1.90 28.04
N LYS A 92 0.54 -3.02 27.41
CA LYS A 92 -0.58 -3.08 26.45
C LYS A 92 -1.91 -2.98 27.21
N TYR A 93 -2.88 -2.21 26.73
CA TYR A 93 -4.21 -2.09 27.36
C TYR A 93 -5.39 -2.24 26.39
N VAL A 94 -5.10 -2.33 25.09
CA VAL A 94 -6.05 -2.71 24.03
C VAL A 94 -5.29 -3.60 23.05
N GLU A 95 -5.91 -4.69 22.60
CA GLU A 95 -5.54 -5.38 21.36
C GLU A 95 -6.80 -5.56 20.51
N VAL A 96 -6.70 -5.25 19.23
CA VAL A 96 -7.64 -5.74 18.22
C VAL A 96 -7.13 -7.07 17.70
N ALA A 97 -7.93 -8.14 17.84
CA ALA A 97 -7.53 -9.52 17.54
C ALA A 97 -6.83 -9.66 16.20
N MET A 98 -5.84 -10.56 16.06
CA MET A 98 -5.28 -10.89 14.74
C MET A 98 -6.40 -11.36 13.79
N THR A 99 -6.46 -10.83 12.56
CA THR A 99 -7.27 -11.44 11.47
C THR A 99 -6.52 -11.39 10.16
N TYR A 100 -6.85 -12.33 9.28
CA TYR A 100 -6.27 -12.45 7.96
C TYR A 100 -7.23 -11.94 6.88
N ASN A 101 -6.70 -11.58 5.72
CA ASN A 101 -7.49 -11.07 4.62
C ASN A 101 -8.47 -12.15 4.08
N ALA A 102 -9.77 -11.91 4.25
CA ALA A 102 -10.83 -12.87 3.91
C ALA A 102 -11.07 -12.97 2.39
N SER A 103 -10.49 -12.08 1.59
CA SER A 103 -10.52 -12.11 0.13
C SER A 103 -9.19 -11.64 -0.47
N PRO A 104 -8.94 -11.81 -1.79
CA PRO A 104 -7.78 -11.20 -2.42
C PRO A 104 -7.83 -9.67 -2.34
N GLU A 105 -6.85 -9.07 -1.64
CA GLU A 105 -6.86 -7.66 -1.23
C GLU A 105 -5.49 -7.01 -1.51
N TYR A 106 -5.44 -5.71 -1.79
CA TYR A 106 -4.17 -4.94 -1.81
C TYR A 106 -3.90 -4.22 -0.49
N LEU A 107 -4.89 -4.18 0.40
CA LEU A 107 -4.87 -3.41 1.62
C LEU A 107 -5.69 -4.12 2.68
N THR A 108 -5.03 -4.48 3.76
CA THR A 108 -5.62 -5.10 4.95
C THR A 108 -5.12 -4.30 6.13
N TYR A 109 -6.03 -3.99 7.04
CA TYR A 109 -5.75 -3.12 8.17
C TYR A 109 -6.67 -3.48 9.33
N ARG A 110 -6.30 -3.08 10.55
CA ARG A 110 -7.19 -3.13 11.72
C ARG A 110 -7.12 -1.82 12.48
N ILE A 111 -8.23 -1.46 13.09
CA ILE A 111 -8.44 -0.22 13.84
C ILE A 111 -9.09 -0.54 15.18
N THR A 112 -8.59 0.08 16.25
CA THR A 112 -9.16 -0.06 17.59
C THR A 112 -10.46 0.70 17.71
N GLU A 113 -11.30 0.29 18.65
CA GLU A 113 -12.36 1.17 19.12
C GLU A 113 -11.79 2.46 19.73
N GLN A 114 -12.66 3.45 19.88
CA GLN A 114 -12.31 4.75 20.43
C GLN A 114 -12.05 4.68 21.94
N VAL A 115 -10.77 4.74 22.33
CA VAL A 115 -10.37 4.72 23.74
C VAL A 115 -10.06 6.10 24.29
N ARG A 116 -10.05 6.20 25.62
CA ARG A 116 -9.67 7.42 26.32
C ARG A 116 -8.15 7.59 26.35
N GLY A 117 -7.70 8.78 25.94
CA GLY A 117 -6.32 9.20 26.10
C GLY A 117 -5.95 9.50 27.55
N GLU A 118 -4.77 9.03 27.95
CA GLU A 118 -4.15 9.37 29.22
C GLU A 118 -3.37 10.69 29.14
N SER A 119 -3.13 11.33 30.28
CA SER A 119 -2.25 12.51 30.37
C SER A 119 -0.83 12.23 29.90
N ASP A 120 -0.41 10.98 30.02
CA ASP A 120 0.97 10.56 29.84
C ASP A 120 1.20 10.13 28.38
N GLY A 121 0.15 10.03 27.56
CA GLY A 121 0.20 9.70 26.14
C GLY A 121 -0.20 8.25 25.83
N ILE A 122 -0.24 7.90 24.55
CA ILE A 122 -0.54 6.56 24.04
C ILE A 122 0.46 6.21 22.94
N ARG A 123 0.89 4.95 22.87
CA ARG A 123 1.57 4.37 21.71
C ARG A 123 0.65 3.40 20.96
N CYS A 124 0.68 3.43 19.64
CA CYS A 124 0.05 2.43 18.76
C CYS A 124 1.14 1.62 18.07
N LYS A 125 1.01 0.29 18.09
CA LYS A 125 1.88 -0.65 17.39
C LYS A 125 1.12 -1.94 17.11
N GLY A 126 1.07 -2.39 15.85
CA GLY A 126 0.45 -3.66 15.48
C GLY A 126 1.45 -4.74 15.09
N LYS A 127 0.93 -5.98 15.01
CA LYS A 127 1.62 -7.12 14.42
C LYS A 127 1.07 -7.41 13.03
N VAL A 128 1.96 -7.87 12.16
CA VAL A 128 1.67 -8.25 10.79
C VAL A 128 2.26 -9.63 10.53
N GLU A 129 1.48 -10.51 9.93
CA GLU A 129 1.91 -11.85 9.55
C GLU A 129 1.82 -12.02 8.04
N LEU A 130 2.95 -12.28 7.37
CA LEU A 130 3.04 -12.37 5.92
C LEU A 130 3.39 -13.80 5.49
N TYR A 131 2.51 -14.45 4.73
CA TYR A 131 2.71 -15.84 4.31
C TYR A 131 3.85 -15.99 3.30
N ASP A 132 4.90 -16.75 3.66
CA ASP A 132 6.10 -16.94 2.83
C ASP A 132 5.96 -18.03 1.75
N GLY A 133 4.87 -18.79 1.78
CA GLY A 133 4.65 -19.98 0.98
C GLY A 133 4.67 -21.29 1.78
N THR A 134 5.18 -21.25 3.01
CA THR A 134 5.35 -22.40 3.94
C THR A 134 4.90 -22.09 5.36
N ASP A 135 5.20 -20.90 5.89
CA ASP A 135 4.81 -20.41 7.22
C ASP A 135 4.57 -18.88 7.16
N TYR A 136 4.20 -18.23 8.27
CA TYR A 136 4.06 -16.78 8.36
C TYR A 136 5.33 -16.11 8.89
N VAL A 137 5.84 -15.13 8.12
CA VAL A 137 6.86 -14.19 8.60
C VAL A 137 6.16 -13.14 9.45
N LYS A 138 6.39 -13.20 10.76
CA LYS A 138 5.95 -12.17 11.72
C LYS A 138 6.77 -10.89 11.53
N VAL A 139 6.09 -9.75 11.56
CA VAL A 139 6.65 -8.41 11.36
C VAL A 139 5.97 -7.45 12.32
N ASP A 140 6.78 -6.69 13.04
CA ASP A 140 6.31 -5.55 13.82
C ASP A 140 6.05 -4.34 12.90
N ALA A 141 4.88 -3.73 13.04
CA ALA A 141 4.64 -2.43 12.42
C ALA A 141 5.42 -1.35 13.19
N PRO A 142 6.01 -0.34 12.51
CA PRO A 142 6.66 0.77 13.21
C PRO A 142 5.68 1.49 14.14
N ALA A 143 6.08 1.69 15.40
CA ALA A 143 5.20 2.32 16.39
C ALA A 143 5.01 3.83 16.14
N THR A 144 3.84 4.34 16.49
CA THR A 144 3.53 5.79 16.58
C THR A 144 3.22 6.16 18.04
N VAL A 145 3.51 7.41 18.44
CA VAL A 145 3.30 7.92 19.80
C VAL A 145 2.60 9.27 19.76
N VAL A 146 1.57 9.44 20.60
CA VAL A 146 0.81 10.67 20.71
C VAL A 146 0.68 11.08 22.18
N ARG A 147 1.02 12.35 22.46
CA ARG A 147 0.94 12.97 23.78
C ARG A 147 0.42 14.40 23.64
N TYR A 148 -0.44 14.82 24.56
CA TYR A 148 -0.89 16.20 24.63
C TYR A 148 -0.60 16.85 25.99
N PRO A 149 0.18 17.96 26.07
CA PRO A 149 0.95 18.56 24.98
C PRO A 149 2.15 17.68 24.56
N ALA A 150 2.56 17.77 23.29
CA ALA A 150 3.70 17.02 22.77
C ALA A 150 5.00 17.33 23.54
N ASN A 151 5.73 16.30 23.97
CA ASN A 151 6.93 16.45 24.77
C ASN A 151 7.98 15.37 24.43
N ARG A 152 8.73 15.60 23.35
CA ARG A 152 9.78 14.66 22.87
C ARG A 152 10.79 14.25 23.94
N ALA A 153 11.12 15.12 24.89
CA ALA A 153 12.05 14.80 25.96
C ALA A 153 11.49 13.78 26.98
N ALA A 154 10.17 13.71 27.13
CA ALA A 154 9.52 12.63 27.88
C ALA A 154 9.47 11.34 27.05
N ASP A 155 9.15 11.45 25.75
CA ASP A 155 9.06 10.30 24.86
C ASP A 155 10.41 9.55 24.74
N ASP A 156 11.52 10.29 24.59
CA ASP A 156 12.89 9.74 24.61
C ASP A 156 13.23 9.08 25.97
N ALA A 157 12.86 9.73 27.08
CA ALA A 157 13.17 9.24 28.42
C ALA A 157 12.38 7.96 28.79
N GLU A 158 11.13 7.85 28.35
CA GLU A 158 10.31 6.65 28.49
C GLU A 158 10.81 5.51 27.61
N TRP A 159 11.27 5.80 26.40
CA TRP A 159 11.85 4.78 25.52
C TRP A 159 13.14 4.19 26.08
N GLU A 160 14.00 5.03 26.67
CA GLU A 160 15.17 4.57 27.39
C GLU A 160 14.77 3.85 28.70
N ALA A 161 13.75 4.30 29.44
CA ALA A 161 13.24 3.59 30.62
C ALA A 161 12.72 2.18 30.27
N LEU A 162 12.06 2.02 29.12
CA LEU A 162 11.67 0.72 28.57
C LEU A 162 12.91 -0.14 28.28
N ARG A 163 13.92 0.40 27.60
CA ARG A 163 15.17 -0.32 27.33
C ARG A 163 15.91 -0.75 28.61
N MET A 164 15.80 0.02 29.69
CA MET A 164 16.33 -0.36 31.01
C MET A 164 15.58 -1.52 31.69
N THR A 165 14.49 -2.04 31.12
CA THR A 165 13.84 -3.30 31.56
C THR A 165 14.50 -4.55 30.99
N LEU A 166 15.34 -4.41 29.96
CA LEU A 166 16.11 -5.50 29.35
C LEU A 166 17.32 -5.87 30.23
N ASP A 167 17.87 -7.07 29.99
CA ASP A 167 19.09 -7.54 30.66
C ASP A 167 20.37 -6.79 30.17
N GLU A 168 21.52 -7.10 30.78
CA GLU A 168 22.81 -6.50 30.42
C GLU A 168 23.27 -6.79 28.98
N ASN A 169 22.62 -7.73 28.29
CA ASN A 169 22.89 -8.12 26.91
C ASN A 169 21.83 -7.56 25.93
N GLY A 170 20.81 -6.85 26.43
CA GLY A 170 19.70 -6.32 25.63
C GLY A 170 18.59 -7.32 25.33
N ASN A 171 18.49 -8.43 26.05
CA ASN A 171 17.40 -9.41 25.93
C ASN A 171 16.29 -9.14 26.95
N TYR A 172 15.10 -9.72 26.71
CA TYR A 172 14.07 -9.78 27.74
C TYR A 172 14.55 -10.57 28.98
N PRO A 173 14.25 -10.12 30.20
CA PRO A 173 14.47 -10.91 31.41
C PRO A 173 13.64 -12.20 31.39
N VAL A 174 14.10 -13.20 32.14
CA VAL A 174 13.48 -14.53 32.20
C VAL A 174 12.91 -14.87 33.57
N THR A 175 11.75 -15.54 33.59
CA THR A 175 11.11 -16.04 34.82
C THR A 175 11.84 -17.26 35.39
N LYS A 176 11.42 -17.73 36.58
CA LYS A 176 11.92 -18.98 37.17
C LYS A 176 11.65 -20.21 36.29
N ALA A 177 10.62 -20.15 35.44
CA ALA A 177 10.28 -21.18 34.47
C ALA A 177 11.06 -21.09 33.16
N GLY A 178 11.88 -20.04 32.97
CA GLY A 178 12.66 -19.80 31.74
C GLY A 178 11.88 -19.11 30.62
N LYS A 179 10.68 -18.58 30.91
CA LYS A 179 9.88 -17.77 29.98
C LYS A 179 10.39 -16.32 29.95
N THR A 180 10.49 -15.72 28.78
CA THR A 180 10.84 -14.30 28.62
C THR A 180 9.66 -13.39 28.95
N TYR A 181 9.90 -12.22 29.54
CA TYR A 181 8.83 -11.27 29.88
C TYR A 181 9.23 -9.81 29.64
N GLY A 182 8.26 -8.96 29.26
CA GLY A 182 8.49 -7.52 29.11
C GLY A 182 7.49 -6.83 28.19
N SER A 183 7.75 -5.56 27.87
CA SER A 183 6.94 -4.82 26.89
C SER A 183 7.23 -5.29 25.47
N GLU A 184 6.18 -5.64 24.74
CA GLU A 184 6.24 -5.98 23.32
C GLU A 184 6.74 -4.82 22.44
N LEU A 185 6.63 -3.56 22.87
CA LEU A 185 7.18 -2.44 22.12
C LEU A 185 8.66 -2.62 21.79
N LEU A 186 9.41 -3.32 22.64
CA LEU A 186 10.84 -3.61 22.49
C LEU A 186 11.18 -4.77 21.54
N SER A 187 10.20 -5.43 20.93
CA SER A 187 10.43 -6.61 20.08
C SER A 187 11.37 -6.33 18.90
N ASP A 188 11.32 -5.13 18.30
CA ASP A 188 12.26 -4.68 17.27
C ASP A 188 13.69 -4.47 17.78
N VAL A 189 13.84 -4.19 19.08
CA VAL A 189 15.14 -3.97 19.73
C VAL A 189 15.78 -5.30 20.10
N VAL A 190 14.99 -6.26 20.58
CA VAL A 190 15.44 -7.60 20.98
C VAL A 190 15.55 -8.55 19.77
N GLY A 191 14.72 -8.35 18.74
CA GLY A 191 14.61 -9.20 17.56
C GLY A 191 13.61 -10.36 17.69
N CYS A 192 12.85 -10.43 18.78
CA CYS A 192 11.77 -11.39 19.02
C CYS A 192 10.72 -10.83 19.99
N GLU A 193 9.59 -11.53 20.13
CA GLU A 193 8.56 -11.25 21.13
C GLU A 193 8.90 -11.92 22.48
N PRO A 194 8.46 -11.35 23.62
CA PRO A 194 8.51 -12.03 24.91
C PRO A 194 7.39 -13.07 25.00
N ASP A 195 7.62 -14.19 25.69
CA ASP A 195 6.58 -15.18 26.00
C ASP A 195 5.42 -14.58 26.80
N LEU A 196 5.74 -13.63 27.68
CA LEU A 196 4.84 -12.93 28.59
C LEU A 196 4.88 -11.41 28.29
N ILE A 197 3.83 -10.90 27.66
CA ILE A 197 3.70 -9.51 27.23
C ILE A 197 3.09 -8.67 28.36
N LEU A 198 3.83 -7.65 28.82
CA LEU A 198 3.39 -6.70 29.84
C LEU A 198 2.08 -6.00 29.43
N SER A 199 1.04 -6.13 30.26
CA SER A 199 -0.31 -5.63 29.95
C SER A 199 -1.06 -5.14 31.19
N GLU A 200 -2.01 -4.24 30.98
CA GLU A 200 -3.01 -3.81 31.98
C GLU A 200 -4.35 -4.50 31.69
N GLY A 201 -4.94 -5.13 32.71
CA GLY A 201 -6.23 -5.82 32.62
C GLY A 201 -7.43 -4.89 32.77
N THR A 202 -8.62 -5.44 32.57
CA THR A 202 -9.91 -4.71 32.57
C THR A 202 -10.27 -3.99 33.87
N ASP A 203 -9.55 -4.26 34.97
CA ASP A 203 -9.72 -3.63 36.28
C ASP A 203 -8.57 -2.69 36.68
N GLY A 204 -7.61 -2.44 35.78
CA GLY A 204 -6.38 -1.69 36.05
C GLY A 204 -5.27 -2.51 36.71
N THR A 205 -5.45 -3.83 36.88
CA THR A 205 -4.37 -4.72 37.34
C THR A 205 -3.30 -4.85 36.26
N VAL A 206 -2.05 -4.48 36.56
CA VAL A 206 -0.90 -4.71 35.67
C VAL A 206 -0.34 -6.11 35.88
N GLY A 207 -0.16 -6.85 34.78
CA GLY A 207 0.33 -8.23 34.73
C GLY A 207 0.89 -8.56 33.36
N TYR A 208 0.74 -9.82 32.95
CA TYR A 208 1.23 -10.32 31.67
C TYR A 208 0.17 -11.15 30.94
N ILE A 209 0.04 -10.99 29.63
CA ILE A 209 -0.68 -11.93 28.76
C ILE A 209 0.35 -12.85 28.09
N ARG A 210 -0.01 -14.09 27.79
CA ARG A 210 0.88 -14.96 27.01
C ARG A 210 0.80 -14.58 25.53
N ALA A 211 1.94 -14.58 24.84
CA ALA A 211 1.96 -14.32 23.40
C ALA A 211 1.08 -15.32 22.61
N GLU A 212 1.02 -16.58 23.05
CA GLU A 212 0.17 -17.65 22.47
C GLU A 212 -1.35 -17.45 22.68
N ASP A 213 -1.77 -16.68 23.70
CA ASP A 213 -3.20 -16.34 23.90
C ASP A 213 -3.66 -15.19 22.98
N LEU A 214 -2.69 -14.43 22.45
CA LEU A 214 -2.88 -13.21 21.65
C LEU A 214 -2.67 -13.44 20.14
N TYR A 215 -1.60 -14.16 19.78
CA TYR A 215 -1.20 -14.46 18.40
C TYR A 215 -1.31 -15.96 18.13
N PRO A 216 -2.14 -16.39 17.17
CA PRO A 216 -2.34 -17.80 16.91
C PRO A 216 -1.10 -18.43 16.25
N ASP A 217 -0.82 -19.70 16.54
CA ASP A 217 0.20 -20.48 15.82
C ASP A 217 -0.40 -21.13 14.57
N VAL A 218 -0.74 -20.31 13.57
CA VAL A 218 -1.18 -20.78 12.24
C VAL A 218 0.00 -20.88 11.28
N LYS A 219 -0.01 -21.88 10.41
CA LYS A 219 1.09 -22.16 9.45
C LYS A 219 0.75 -21.89 8.01
N ASN A 220 -0.53 -21.74 7.67
CA ASN A 220 -0.96 -21.53 6.29
C ASN A 220 -2.33 -20.83 6.20
N PRO A 221 -2.70 -20.30 5.01
CA PRO A 221 -3.98 -19.62 4.79
C PRO A 221 -5.23 -20.41 5.19
N ILE A 222 -5.20 -21.75 5.18
CA ILE A 222 -6.37 -22.56 5.58
C ILE A 222 -6.53 -22.53 7.11
N GLU A 223 -5.44 -22.67 7.85
CA GLU A 223 -5.43 -22.55 9.31
C GLU A 223 -5.75 -21.11 9.76
N ALA A 224 -5.24 -20.10 9.05
CA ALA A 224 -5.55 -18.70 9.29
C ALA A 224 -7.05 -18.38 9.18
N LEU A 225 -7.72 -18.88 8.13
CA LEU A 225 -9.17 -18.74 7.96
C LEU A 225 -9.95 -19.55 9.00
N ALA A 226 -9.52 -20.78 9.31
CA ALA A 226 -10.16 -21.61 10.33
C ALA A 226 -10.04 -20.99 11.74
N TYR A 227 -8.93 -20.32 12.04
CA TYR A 227 -8.76 -19.52 13.25
C TYR A 227 -9.75 -18.36 13.29
N MET A 228 -9.92 -17.60 12.20
CA MET A 228 -10.92 -16.52 12.14
C MET A 228 -12.36 -17.02 12.34
N GLU A 229 -12.71 -18.17 11.77
CA GLU A 229 -14.01 -18.82 12.01
C GLU A 229 -14.19 -19.32 13.45
N SER A 230 -13.09 -19.52 14.20
CA SER A 230 -13.10 -19.93 15.62
C SER A 230 -13.12 -18.77 16.62
N LEU A 231 -13.02 -17.52 16.16
CA LEU A 231 -13.07 -16.34 17.03
C LEU A 231 -14.51 -16.10 17.51
N GLU A 232 -14.74 -16.40 18.78
CA GLU A 232 -15.96 -16.04 19.51
C GLU A 232 -15.76 -14.70 20.24
N PHE A 233 -16.58 -13.72 19.89
CA PHE A 233 -16.74 -12.43 20.58
C PHE A 233 -18.13 -12.36 21.23
N ASP A 234 -18.29 -11.56 22.27
CA ASP A 234 -19.57 -11.29 22.92
C ASP A 234 -20.46 -10.29 22.14
N GLU A 235 -21.60 -9.92 22.71
CA GLU A 235 -22.58 -9.01 22.07
C GLU A 235 -22.03 -7.59 21.84
N ASP A 236 -20.99 -7.19 22.59
CA ASP A 236 -20.32 -5.89 22.48
C ASP A 236 -19.04 -5.96 21.61
N GLY A 237 -18.69 -7.14 21.08
CA GLY A 237 -17.55 -7.34 20.17
C GLY A 237 -16.23 -7.66 20.87
N HIS A 238 -16.26 -8.16 22.11
CA HIS A 238 -15.07 -8.40 22.93
C HIS A 238 -14.81 -9.89 23.20
N ARG A 239 -13.53 -10.25 23.40
CA ARG A 239 -13.06 -11.58 23.79
C ARG A 239 -12.09 -11.44 24.97
N SER A 240 -12.37 -12.11 26.08
CA SER A 240 -11.47 -12.12 27.25
C SER A 240 -10.39 -13.20 27.16
N ILE A 241 -9.16 -12.85 27.50
CA ILE A 241 -8.07 -13.79 27.80
C ILE A 241 -7.55 -13.59 29.24
N PRO A 242 -6.87 -14.57 29.86
CA PRO A 242 -6.38 -14.41 31.22
C PRO A 242 -5.20 -13.45 31.30
N LEU A 243 -5.12 -12.71 32.40
CA LEU A 243 -3.95 -11.94 32.80
C LEU A 243 -3.21 -12.69 33.92
N TYR A 244 -1.89 -12.81 33.81
CA TYR A 244 -1.03 -13.63 34.65
C TYR A 244 -0.01 -12.83 35.45
N ASP A 245 0.47 -13.40 36.56
CA ASP A 245 1.73 -12.99 37.22
C ASP A 245 2.96 -13.71 36.61
N LEU A 246 4.17 -13.37 37.10
CA LEU A 246 5.43 -13.98 36.64
C LEU A 246 5.64 -15.45 37.06
N ASP A 247 4.80 -15.97 37.95
CA ASP A 247 4.74 -17.39 38.31
C ASP A 247 3.57 -18.10 37.57
N GLU A 248 3.00 -17.43 36.56
CA GLU A 248 1.91 -17.86 35.68
C GLU A 248 0.56 -18.18 36.39
N ASN A 249 0.32 -17.57 37.56
CA ASN A 249 -0.99 -17.60 38.20
C ASN A 249 -1.92 -16.57 37.54
N VAL A 250 -3.18 -16.93 37.30
CA VAL A 250 -4.19 -15.97 36.78
C VAL A 250 -4.52 -14.96 37.88
N ILE A 251 -4.31 -13.68 37.59
CA ILE A 251 -4.55 -12.52 38.48
C ILE A 251 -5.65 -11.58 37.97
N GLY A 252 -6.09 -11.73 36.72
CA GLY A 252 -7.14 -10.90 36.14
C GLY A 252 -7.53 -11.34 34.73
N THR A 253 -8.12 -10.42 33.97
CA THR A 253 -8.54 -10.60 32.58
C THR A 253 -8.08 -9.44 31.72
N PHE A 254 -7.67 -9.74 30.49
CA PHE A 254 -7.37 -8.77 29.43
C PHE A 254 -8.42 -8.91 28.32
N GLN A 255 -8.81 -7.80 27.70
CA GLN A 255 -9.85 -7.75 26.68
C GLN A 255 -9.23 -7.56 25.29
N ILE A 256 -9.64 -8.40 24.34
CA ILE A 256 -9.30 -8.30 22.93
C ILE A 256 -10.57 -7.91 22.17
N ASP A 257 -10.48 -6.87 21.35
CA ASP A 257 -11.61 -6.34 20.60
C ASP A 257 -11.69 -6.93 19.18
N GLN A 258 -12.90 -7.01 18.65
CA GLN A 258 -13.15 -7.24 17.22
C GLN A 258 -12.75 -6.02 16.37
N GLY A 259 -12.54 -4.85 16.98
CA GLY A 259 -12.20 -3.60 16.29
C GLY A 259 -13.37 -3.00 15.51
N GLU A 260 -13.23 -1.76 15.02
CA GLU A 260 -14.36 -1.09 14.37
C GLU A 260 -14.78 -1.80 13.07
N THR A 261 -16.07 -2.14 12.98
CA THR A 261 -16.69 -2.80 11.83
C THR A 261 -17.25 -1.81 10.79
N GLU A 262 -17.51 -0.57 11.18
CA GLU A 262 -17.88 0.52 10.28
C GLU A 262 -16.64 1.33 9.89
N ILE A 263 -16.44 1.62 8.60
CA ILE A 263 -15.28 2.39 8.11
C ILE A 263 -15.44 3.88 8.47
N PRO A 264 -14.55 4.45 9.30
CA PRO A 264 -14.62 5.87 9.66
C PRO A 264 -14.21 6.81 8.51
N PRO A 265 -14.67 8.08 8.48
CA PRO A 265 -14.38 9.00 7.37
C PRO A 265 -12.87 9.25 7.13
N GLU A 266 -12.08 9.37 8.19
CA GLU A 266 -10.62 9.49 8.16
C GLU A 266 -9.92 8.24 7.61
N VAL A 267 -10.39 7.04 8.00
CA VAL A 267 -9.93 5.78 7.40
C VAL A 267 -10.29 5.75 5.91
N GLN A 268 -11.51 6.16 5.53
CA GLN A 268 -11.91 6.28 4.13
C GLN A 268 -11.06 7.29 3.33
N ASN A 269 -10.61 8.39 3.95
CA ASN A 269 -9.67 9.31 3.29
C ASN A 269 -8.30 8.64 3.02
N THR A 270 -7.81 7.81 3.94
CA THR A 270 -6.59 7.02 3.71
C THR A 270 -6.82 5.90 2.69
N LEU A 271 -7.98 5.23 2.69
CA LEU A 271 -8.38 4.31 1.61
C LEU A 271 -8.40 5.02 0.24
N ASP A 272 -8.98 6.21 0.14
CA ASP A 272 -9.06 7.00 -1.09
C ASP A 272 -7.66 7.48 -1.54
N ARG A 273 -6.80 7.91 -0.60
CA ARG A 273 -5.39 8.26 -0.85
C ARG A 273 -4.62 7.07 -1.41
N LEU A 274 -4.74 5.88 -0.81
CA LEU A 274 -4.07 4.65 -1.27
C LEU A 274 -4.66 4.13 -2.59
N ALA A 275 -5.98 4.24 -2.78
CA ALA A 275 -6.66 3.94 -4.03
C ALA A 275 -6.36 4.97 -5.14
N GLN A 276 -5.82 6.15 -4.80
CA GLN A 276 -5.27 7.11 -5.76
C GLN A 276 -3.77 6.88 -6.00
N ALA A 277 -3.00 6.55 -4.96
CA ALA A 277 -1.58 6.22 -5.05
C ALA A 277 -1.33 4.96 -5.91
N SER A 278 -2.09 3.88 -5.68
CA SER A 278 -2.07 2.68 -6.54
C SER A 278 -2.35 3.02 -8.01
N LYS A 279 -3.27 3.93 -8.30
CA LYS A 279 -3.52 4.42 -9.68
C LYS A 279 -2.40 5.29 -10.24
N VAL A 280 -1.56 5.90 -9.39
CA VAL A 280 -0.40 6.71 -9.80
C VAL A 280 0.82 5.82 -10.03
N ASP A 281 1.10 4.88 -9.12
CA ASP A 281 2.23 3.94 -9.21
C ASP A 281 2.00 2.85 -10.27
N ALA A 282 0.75 2.49 -10.55
CA ALA A 282 0.39 1.68 -11.73
C ALA A 282 0.37 2.48 -13.05
N GLY A 283 0.71 3.78 -13.04
CA GLY A 283 0.85 4.60 -14.25
C GLY A 283 -0.47 5.07 -14.89
N GLY A 284 -1.56 5.12 -14.13
CA GLY A 284 -2.93 5.29 -14.62
C GLY A 284 -3.64 3.95 -14.83
N PRO A 285 -4.87 3.93 -15.36
CA PRO A 285 -5.46 2.69 -15.85
C PRO A 285 -4.55 2.11 -16.94
N MET A 286 -4.17 0.83 -16.81
CA MET A 286 -3.35 0.14 -17.81
C MET A 286 -3.96 0.36 -19.20
N TRP A 287 -3.13 0.53 -20.22
CA TRP A 287 -3.62 1.03 -21.52
C TRP A 287 -4.77 0.18 -22.07
N TRP A 288 -4.78 -1.14 -21.81
CA TRP A 288 -5.84 -2.09 -22.16
C TRP A 288 -7.18 -1.90 -21.40
N GLU A 289 -7.17 -1.26 -20.24
CA GLU A 289 -8.37 -0.97 -19.44
C GLU A 289 -9.05 0.34 -19.86
N THR A 290 -8.32 1.23 -20.53
CA THR A 290 -8.89 2.42 -21.17
C THR A 290 -9.90 2.02 -22.25
N GLN A 291 -10.82 2.93 -22.58
CA GLN A 291 -11.78 2.69 -23.67
C GLN A 291 -11.07 2.36 -25.00
N SER A 292 -10.00 3.09 -25.32
CA SER A 292 -9.17 2.86 -26.50
C SER A 292 -8.48 1.49 -26.49
N GLY A 293 -8.03 1.02 -25.32
CA GLY A 293 -7.42 -0.30 -25.17
C GLY A 293 -8.40 -1.45 -25.32
N LYS A 294 -9.59 -1.31 -24.72
CA LYS A 294 -10.70 -2.26 -24.88
C LYS A 294 -11.13 -2.41 -26.34
N GLU A 295 -11.16 -1.31 -27.08
CA GLU A 295 -11.44 -1.30 -28.52
C GLU A 295 -10.33 -2.02 -29.33
N LEU A 296 -9.05 -1.78 -29.01
CA LEU A 296 -7.91 -2.46 -29.64
C LEU A 296 -7.93 -3.98 -29.37
N ILE A 297 -8.25 -4.40 -28.14
CA ILE A 297 -8.34 -5.82 -27.77
C ILE A 297 -9.54 -6.49 -28.45
N ALA A 298 -10.71 -5.84 -28.50
CA ALA A 298 -11.88 -6.38 -29.19
C ALA A 298 -11.61 -6.64 -30.68
N GLU A 299 -10.88 -5.74 -31.35
CA GLU A 299 -10.49 -5.92 -32.75
C GLU A 299 -9.40 -7.00 -32.91
N ALA A 300 -8.46 -7.13 -31.97
CA ALA A 300 -7.47 -8.22 -31.98
C ALA A 300 -8.10 -9.61 -31.76
N VAL A 301 -9.08 -9.73 -30.85
CA VAL A 301 -9.85 -10.97 -30.62
C VAL A 301 -10.63 -11.35 -31.88
N LYS A 302 -11.30 -10.38 -32.51
CA LYS A 302 -12.05 -10.56 -33.77
C LYS A 302 -11.17 -11.03 -34.95
N ASN A 303 -9.92 -10.58 -35.01
CA ASN A 303 -8.96 -10.95 -36.04
C ASN A 303 -8.04 -12.12 -35.66
N ASN A 304 -8.21 -12.72 -34.47
CA ASN A 304 -7.36 -13.77 -33.92
C ASN A 304 -5.86 -13.38 -33.90
N GLY A 305 -5.58 -12.15 -33.45
CA GLY A 305 -4.27 -11.50 -33.46
C GLY A 305 -4.32 -10.14 -34.16
N TYR A 306 -3.17 -9.64 -34.60
CA TYR A 306 -3.12 -8.44 -35.44
C TYR A 306 -3.87 -8.64 -36.77
N ALA A 307 -4.51 -7.57 -37.23
CA ALA A 307 -5.05 -7.53 -38.59
C ALA A 307 -3.91 -7.67 -39.62
N ARG A 308 -4.22 -8.27 -40.77
CA ARG A 308 -3.25 -8.50 -41.85
C ARG A 308 -3.68 -7.82 -43.15
N ASN A 309 -2.71 -7.27 -43.87
CA ASN A 309 -2.94 -6.61 -45.14
C ASN A 309 -2.89 -7.59 -46.33
N SER A 310 -3.08 -7.10 -47.56
CA SER A 310 -3.06 -7.92 -48.78
C SER A 310 -1.73 -8.65 -49.06
N LYS A 311 -0.62 -8.23 -48.44
CA LYS A 311 0.70 -8.88 -48.51
C LYS A 311 0.94 -9.87 -47.37
N GLY A 312 0.03 -9.95 -46.40
CA GLY A 312 0.13 -10.78 -45.19
C GLY A 312 0.87 -10.12 -44.02
N GLU A 313 1.38 -8.89 -44.20
CA GLU A 313 1.99 -8.09 -43.12
C GLU A 313 0.95 -7.80 -42.03
N THR A 314 1.33 -7.96 -40.78
CA THR A 314 0.53 -7.60 -39.60
C THR A 314 0.62 -6.11 -39.31
N TYR A 315 -0.50 -5.49 -38.95
CA TYR A 315 -0.54 -4.07 -38.60
C TYR A 315 -1.38 -3.80 -37.35
N GLY A 316 -0.96 -2.81 -36.54
CA GLY A 316 -1.69 -2.44 -35.33
C GLY A 316 -0.87 -1.58 -34.37
N SER A 317 -1.36 -1.43 -33.13
CA SER A 317 -0.61 -0.80 -32.06
C SER A 317 0.44 -1.77 -31.50
N SER A 318 1.68 -1.32 -31.35
CA SER A 318 2.73 -2.07 -30.64
C SER A 318 2.37 -2.36 -29.19
N ALA A 319 1.48 -1.56 -28.57
CA ALA A 319 1.00 -1.81 -27.21
C ALA A 319 0.39 -3.23 -27.04
N LEU A 320 -0.19 -3.81 -28.09
CA LEU A 320 -0.74 -5.17 -28.08
C LEU A 320 0.32 -6.29 -28.02
N SER A 321 1.62 -5.99 -28.17
CA SER A 321 2.66 -7.03 -28.30
C SER A 321 2.86 -7.84 -27.03
N GLU A 322 2.66 -7.23 -25.86
CA GLU A 322 2.65 -7.90 -24.56
C GLU A 322 1.51 -8.94 -24.44
N LEU A 323 0.35 -8.65 -25.04
CA LEU A 323 -0.81 -9.56 -25.05
C LEU A 323 -0.69 -10.65 -26.12
N LEU A 324 -0.12 -10.32 -27.30
CA LEU A 324 -0.07 -11.22 -28.45
C LEU A 324 1.24 -12.02 -28.55
N GLY A 325 2.27 -11.65 -27.80
CA GLY A 325 3.57 -12.32 -27.74
C GLY A 325 4.52 -11.99 -28.89
N PHE A 326 4.18 -11.03 -29.76
CA PHE A 326 5.02 -10.53 -30.86
C PHE A 326 4.61 -9.10 -31.27
N GLU A 327 5.52 -8.34 -31.88
CA GLU A 327 5.26 -7.02 -32.47
C GLU A 327 4.65 -7.13 -33.88
N PRO A 328 3.86 -6.15 -34.36
CA PRO A 328 3.35 -6.14 -35.73
C PRO A 328 4.44 -5.69 -36.73
N ASP A 329 4.31 -6.12 -37.99
CA ASP A 329 5.20 -5.68 -39.08
C ASP A 329 5.07 -4.17 -39.36
N LEU A 330 3.89 -3.60 -39.08
CA LEU A 330 3.52 -2.20 -39.26
C LEU A 330 2.92 -1.62 -37.96
N SER A 331 3.70 -0.83 -37.23
CA SER A 331 3.33 -0.26 -35.92
C SER A 331 2.69 1.12 -36.05
N ALA A 332 1.55 1.34 -35.39
CA ALA A 332 0.75 2.56 -35.53
C ALA A 332 1.50 3.83 -35.09
N ALA A 333 1.39 4.88 -35.91
CA ALA A 333 2.09 6.16 -35.73
C ALA A 333 1.27 7.36 -36.25
N ILE A 334 1.69 8.57 -35.84
CA ILE A 334 1.12 9.84 -36.32
C ILE A 334 2.21 10.60 -37.07
N GLY A 335 2.00 10.86 -38.36
CA GLY A 335 2.92 11.57 -39.25
C GLY A 335 3.12 13.05 -38.92
N THR A 336 4.09 13.65 -39.60
CA THR A 336 4.52 15.04 -39.38
C THR A 336 3.44 16.10 -39.63
N GLU A 337 2.39 15.78 -40.40
CA GLU A 337 1.22 16.66 -40.63
C GLU A 337 -0.06 16.12 -39.96
N GLY A 338 0.06 15.17 -39.02
CA GLY A 338 -1.05 14.61 -38.25
C GLY A 338 -1.77 13.43 -38.92
N GLN A 339 -1.29 12.92 -40.05
CA GLN A 339 -1.81 11.68 -40.66
C GLN A 339 -1.69 10.50 -39.70
N ARG A 340 -2.74 9.70 -39.56
CA ARG A 340 -2.64 8.39 -38.87
C ARG A 340 -2.21 7.33 -39.88
N GLY A 341 -1.17 6.59 -39.55
CA GLY A 341 -0.60 5.53 -40.39
C GLY A 341 0.24 4.57 -39.55
N TYR A 342 1.20 3.93 -40.20
CA TYR A 342 2.08 2.94 -39.57
C TYR A 342 3.54 3.16 -39.98
N ILE A 343 4.48 2.73 -39.15
CA ILE A 343 5.91 2.67 -39.46
C ILE A 343 6.37 1.20 -39.48
N ARG A 344 7.37 0.90 -40.30
CA ARG A 344 8.00 -0.44 -40.39
C ARG A 344 9.39 -0.38 -39.74
N GLU A 345 9.72 -1.34 -38.88
CA GLU A 345 11.02 -1.35 -38.17
C GLU A 345 12.21 -1.36 -39.15
N ALA A 346 12.12 -2.15 -40.22
CA ALA A 346 13.17 -2.29 -41.24
C ALA A 346 13.61 -0.96 -41.88
N ASP A 347 12.73 0.05 -41.88
CA ASP A 347 12.96 1.36 -42.50
C ASP A 347 13.61 2.38 -41.54
N ASN A 348 13.68 2.11 -40.23
CA ASN A 348 14.34 2.97 -39.23
C ASN A 348 15.86 2.68 -39.09
N LEU A 349 16.59 3.52 -38.34
CA LEU A 349 18.05 3.37 -38.18
C LEU A 349 18.46 2.03 -37.54
N TRP A 350 17.64 1.49 -36.64
CA TRP A 350 17.87 0.19 -36.01
C TRP A 350 17.69 -0.95 -37.03
N GLY A 351 16.55 -1.01 -37.72
CA GLY A 351 16.27 -2.04 -38.71
C GLY A 351 17.27 -2.01 -39.89
N GLN A 352 17.64 -0.83 -40.36
CA GLN A 352 18.66 -0.66 -41.41
C GLN A 352 20.07 -1.08 -40.98
N PHE A 353 20.41 -0.95 -39.69
CA PHE A 353 21.68 -1.42 -39.14
C PHE A 353 21.65 -2.93 -38.89
N ASN A 354 20.66 -3.42 -38.15
CA ASN A 354 20.52 -4.81 -37.70
C ASN A 354 20.33 -5.79 -38.88
N SER A 355 19.68 -5.34 -39.98
CA SER A 355 19.57 -6.15 -41.22
C SER A 355 20.90 -6.35 -41.95
N LYS A 356 21.87 -5.43 -41.80
CA LYS A 356 23.21 -5.52 -42.40
C LYS A 356 24.24 -6.13 -41.45
N THR A 357 24.11 -5.83 -40.17
CA THR A 357 25.01 -6.25 -39.08
C THR A 357 24.16 -6.71 -37.89
N PRO A 358 23.68 -7.98 -37.89
CA PRO A 358 22.81 -8.48 -36.83
C PRO A 358 23.49 -8.44 -35.47
N ILE A 359 22.88 -7.74 -34.50
CA ILE A 359 23.44 -7.59 -33.16
C ILE A 359 23.28 -8.88 -32.37
N LYS A 360 24.41 -9.52 -32.02
CA LYS A 360 24.44 -10.81 -31.29
C LYS A 360 25.36 -10.80 -30.07
N SER A 361 26.03 -9.68 -29.82
CA SER A 361 27.03 -9.51 -28.75
C SER A 361 27.00 -8.09 -28.18
N PRO A 362 27.50 -7.86 -26.95
CA PRO A 362 27.73 -6.53 -26.40
C PRO A 362 28.63 -5.66 -27.31
N GLU A 363 29.60 -6.26 -28.00
CA GLU A 363 30.48 -5.60 -28.95
C GLU A 363 29.72 -5.07 -30.18
N ASP A 364 28.68 -5.78 -30.65
CA ASP A 364 27.81 -5.29 -31.72
C ASP A 364 26.92 -4.13 -31.26
N ALA A 365 26.47 -4.15 -29.99
CA ALA A 365 25.74 -3.02 -29.40
C ALA A 365 26.62 -1.77 -29.28
N LEU A 366 27.91 -1.93 -28.92
CA LEU A 366 28.89 -0.83 -28.95
C LEU A 366 29.06 -0.25 -30.37
N ARG A 367 29.13 -1.11 -31.41
CA ARG A 367 29.18 -0.65 -32.82
C ARG A 367 27.93 0.12 -33.22
N TYR A 368 26.75 -0.30 -32.76
CA TYR A 368 25.51 0.43 -33.01
C TYR A 368 25.49 1.80 -32.31
N MET A 369 25.98 1.89 -31.07
CA MET A 369 26.12 3.18 -30.37
C MET A 369 27.13 4.12 -31.05
N GLU A 370 28.23 3.62 -31.61
CA GLU A 370 29.13 4.44 -32.44
C GLU A 370 28.48 4.85 -33.77
N PHE A 371 27.70 3.96 -34.41
CA PHE A 371 26.93 4.30 -35.62
C PHE A 371 25.92 5.42 -35.35
N LEU A 372 25.17 5.36 -34.26
CA LEU A 372 24.19 6.39 -33.87
C LEU A 372 24.82 7.80 -33.76
N LYS A 373 26.03 7.92 -33.22
CA LYS A 373 26.79 9.20 -33.15
C LYS A 373 27.11 9.81 -34.51
N THR A 374 27.07 9.02 -35.60
CA THR A 374 27.29 9.51 -36.97
C THR A 374 26.01 9.92 -37.69
N GLN A 375 24.84 9.57 -37.11
CA GLN A 375 23.53 9.87 -37.67
C GLN A 375 22.99 11.20 -37.11
N PRO A 376 22.08 11.90 -37.82
CA PRO A 376 21.46 13.11 -37.30
C PRO A 376 20.58 12.81 -36.08
N ASN A 377 20.46 13.79 -35.18
CA ASN A 377 19.64 13.68 -33.96
C ASN A 377 18.14 13.52 -34.27
N GLU A 378 17.68 14.06 -35.40
CA GLU A 378 16.34 13.85 -35.96
C GLU A 378 16.45 13.31 -37.39
N TYR A 379 15.57 12.38 -37.76
CA TYR A 379 15.48 11.82 -39.11
C TYR A 379 14.03 11.46 -39.44
N MET A 380 13.72 11.35 -40.74
CA MET A 380 12.41 10.94 -41.22
C MET A 380 12.44 9.47 -41.66
N VAL A 381 11.35 8.76 -41.41
CA VAL A 381 11.06 7.44 -41.98
C VAL A 381 9.71 7.48 -42.72
N PRO A 382 9.45 6.61 -43.71
CA PRO A 382 8.16 6.59 -44.39
C PRO A 382 7.02 6.23 -43.43
N LEU A 383 5.90 6.93 -43.55
CA LEU A 383 4.62 6.57 -42.93
C LEU A 383 3.78 5.82 -43.96
N TYR A 384 3.20 4.69 -43.56
CA TYR A 384 2.44 3.78 -44.40
C TYR A 384 0.93 3.78 -44.06
N ASP A 385 0.08 3.45 -45.04
CA ASP A 385 -1.29 2.97 -44.78
C ASP A 385 -1.28 1.49 -44.32
N SER A 386 -2.45 0.93 -44.01
CA SER A 386 -2.56 -0.48 -43.61
C SER A 386 -2.14 -1.45 -44.71
N GLU A 387 -2.21 -1.06 -45.99
CA GLU A 387 -1.76 -1.87 -47.13
C GLU A 387 -0.26 -1.73 -47.39
N GLY A 388 0.48 -1.00 -46.55
CA GLY A 388 1.92 -0.81 -46.70
C GLY A 388 2.30 0.10 -47.87
N ASN A 389 1.43 1.03 -48.29
CA ASN A 389 1.74 2.09 -49.25
C ASN A 389 2.17 3.36 -48.51
N VAL A 390 3.16 4.09 -49.02
CA VAL A 390 3.64 5.33 -48.39
C VAL A 390 2.58 6.44 -48.52
N ILE A 391 2.20 7.05 -47.39
CA ILE A 391 1.22 8.13 -47.27
C ILE A 391 1.77 9.41 -46.63
N GLY A 392 3.02 9.41 -46.17
CA GLY A 392 3.67 10.57 -45.55
C GLY A 392 5.00 10.22 -44.91
N GLU A 393 5.42 11.03 -43.94
CA GLU A 393 6.66 10.84 -43.18
C GLU A 393 6.38 10.85 -41.67
N PHE A 394 7.16 10.07 -40.93
CA PHE A 394 7.20 10.05 -39.47
C PHE A 394 8.57 10.54 -38.99
N ARG A 395 8.59 11.44 -38.00
CA ARG A 395 9.83 11.97 -37.42
C ARG A 395 10.29 11.10 -36.26
N MET A 396 11.51 10.60 -36.34
CA MET A 396 12.22 9.96 -35.23
C MET A 396 13.33 10.87 -34.70
N SER A 397 13.63 10.75 -33.40
CA SER A 397 14.78 11.39 -32.78
C SER A 397 15.53 10.40 -31.88
N GLN A 398 16.81 10.66 -31.64
CA GLN A 398 17.67 9.80 -30.80
C GLN A 398 17.54 10.07 -29.28
N GLY A 399 16.62 10.97 -28.88
CA GLY A 399 16.50 11.47 -27.51
C GLY A 399 17.60 12.47 -27.12
N GLU A 400 17.37 13.23 -26.05
CA GLU A 400 18.42 14.08 -25.47
C GLU A 400 19.34 13.24 -24.56
N THR A 401 20.59 13.04 -24.96
CA THR A 401 21.65 12.52 -24.09
C THR A 401 22.21 13.56 -23.12
N THR A 402 21.69 14.79 -23.17
CA THR A 402 22.05 15.87 -22.25
C THR A 402 21.53 15.57 -20.85
N VAL A 403 22.43 15.33 -19.90
CA VAL A 403 22.06 15.19 -18.47
C VAL A 403 21.44 16.51 -18.01
N THR A 404 20.11 16.53 -17.90
CA THR A 404 19.38 17.72 -17.41
C THR A 404 19.71 17.96 -15.94
N SER A 405 19.51 19.18 -15.44
CA SER A 405 19.79 19.52 -14.04
C SER A 405 18.99 18.69 -13.02
N GLY A 406 17.85 18.12 -13.43
CA GLY A 406 17.10 17.13 -12.64
C GLY A 406 17.80 15.77 -12.59
N VAL A 407 18.28 15.26 -13.74
CA VAL A 407 19.04 14.00 -13.79
C VAL A 407 20.38 14.15 -13.07
N GLN A 408 21.08 15.29 -13.21
CA GLN A 408 22.33 15.54 -12.49
C GLN A 408 22.10 15.53 -10.97
N LYS A 409 21.08 16.22 -10.46
CA LYS A 409 20.73 16.16 -9.02
C LYS A 409 20.42 14.75 -8.54
N THR A 410 19.81 13.91 -9.38
CA THR A 410 19.52 12.51 -9.06
C THR A 410 20.80 11.68 -9.03
N LEU A 411 21.71 11.86 -9.99
CA LEU A 411 23.05 11.24 -9.99
C LEU A 411 23.90 11.69 -8.79
N ASP A 412 23.90 12.99 -8.47
CA ASP A 412 24.61 13.54 -7.32
C ASP A 412 24.06 12.98 -6.01
N ARG A 413 22.73 12.81 -5.89
CA ARG A 413 22.08 12.19 -4.73
C ARG A 413 22.45 10.71 -4.61
N LEU A 414 22.43 9.96 -5.72
CA LEU A 414 22.83 8.55 -5.75
C LEU A 414 24.31 8.35 -5.41
N ALA A 415 25.18 9.26 -5.85
CA ALA A 415 26.60 9.27 -5.49
C ALA A 415 26.85 9.63 -4.00
N GLN A 416 25.96 10.40 -3.38
CA GLN A 416 26.00 10.72 -1.95
C GLN A 416 25.43 9.60 -1.07
N THR A 417 24.48 8.80 -1.57
CA THR A 417 23.97 7.60 -0.88
C THR A 417 24.88 6.38 -1.09
N GLY A 418 26.20 6.57 -1.06
CA GLY A 418 27.18 5.50 -1.20
C GLY A 418 27.20 4.54 -0.01
N LYS A 419 26.32 3.53 -0.08
CA LYS A 419 26.40 2.25 0.64
C LYS A 419 26.21 1.12 -0.38
#